data_AF-A0A099S867-F1
#
_entry.id   AF-A0A099S867-F1
#
_cell.length_a   1.000
_cell.length_b   1.000
_cell.length_c   1.000
_cell.angle_alpha   90.00
_cell.angle_beta   90.00
_cell.angle_gamma   90.00
#
_symmetry.space_group_name_H-M   'P 1'
#
loop_
_entity.id
_entity.type
_entity.pdbx_description
1 polymer ?
#
loop_
_entity_poly.entity_id
_entity_poly.type
_entity_poly.pdbx_seq_one_letter_code
_entity_poly.pdbx_strand_id
1 'polypeptide(L)'
;MEIVLLKPKDLEEKAVTLTLSERTARLLQFYSEYCKRNQDDIVDHYLEEIFRLDQKFQAWGTTKRNNKVFMKLISEIASIEGYDSEIEDIFENHSGDQIHNEADNG
;
A
#
# COMPACT_ATOMS: atom_id res chain seq x y z
N MET A 1 21.51 -2.32 6.89
CA MET A 1 20.54 -2.18 8.01
C MET A 1 19.20 -2.56 7.43
N GLU A 2 18.55 -3.60 7.94
CA GLU A 2 17.26 -4.06 7.42
C GLU A 2 16.11 -3.26 8.05
N ILE A 3 15.14 -2.87 7.24
CA ILE A 3 13.91 -2.23 7.74
C ILE A 3 13.02 -3.34 8.34
N VAL A 4 12.58 -3.15 9.58
CA VAL A 4 11.65 -4.08 10.23
C VAL A 4 10.22 -3.70 9.85
N LEU A 5 9.59 -4.53 9.02
CA LEU A 5 8.20 -4.35 8.60
C LEU A 5 7.22 -4.69 9.75
N LEU A 6 6.16 -3.91 9.88
CA LEU A 6 5.14 -4.12 10.89
C LEU A 6 4.23 -5.29 10.50
N LYS A 7 3.87 -6.14 11.47
CA LYS A 7 2.87 -7.19 11.26
C LYS A 7 1.47 -6.64 11.52
N PRO A 8 0.44 -7.07 10.77
CA PRO A 8 -0.94 -6.78 11.10
C PRO A 8 -1.25 -7.17 12.55
N LYS A 9 -2.04 -6.35 13.23
CA LYS A 9 -2.54 -6.60 14.57
C LYS A 9 -4.03 -6.33 14.58
N ASP A 10 -4.80 -7.23 15.17
CA ASP A 10 -6.24 -6.99 15.38
C ASP A 10 -6.40 -5.80 16.32
N LEU A 11 -6.99 -4.74 15.78
CA LEU A 11 -7.25 -3.50 16.50
C LEU A 11 -8.68 -3.08 16.21
N GLU A 12 -9.37 -2.61 17.24
CA GLU A 12 -10.63 -1.91 17.06
C GLU A 12 -10.39 -0.66 16.22
N GLU A 13 -11.24 -0.49 15.21
CA GLU A 13 -11.22 0.65 14.32
C GLU A 13 -11.58 1.91 15.13
N LYS A 14 -10.56 2.60 15.64
CA LYS A 14 -10.72 3.95 16.20
C LYS A 14 -10.46 4.92 15.07
N ALA A 15 -11.35 5.89 14.89
CA ALA A 15 -11.08 7.03 14.02
C ALA A 15 -9.82 7.75 14.57
N VAL A 16 -8.70 7.62 13.85
CA VAL A 16 -7.45 8.28 14.21
C VAL A 16 -7.35 9.57 13.41
N THR A 17 -7.41 10.71 14.08
CA THR A 17 -6.76 11.91 13.56
C THR A 17 -5.27 11.65 13.58
N LEU A 18 -4.59 11.75 12.43
CA LEU A 18 -3.14 11.60 12.35
C LEU A 18 -2.47 12.65 13.24
N THR A 19 -2.17 12.25 14.48
CA THR A 19 -1.55 13.09 15.48
C THR A 19 -0.21 12.46 15.78
N LEU A 20 0.86 13.12 15.34
CA LEU A 20 2.21 12.67 15.66
C LEU A 20 2.50 12.97 17.13
N SER A 21 3.15 12.04 17.82
CA SER A 21 3.72 12.35 19.13
C SER A 21 4.72 13.51 18.98
N GLU A 22 4.88 14.35 20.01
CA GLU A 22 5.85 15.45 19.98
C GLU A 22 7.26 14.97 19.62
N ARG A 23 7.63 13.78 20.13
CA ARG A 23 8.90 13.13 19.78
C ARG A 23 9.01 12.83 18.29
N THR A 24 7.96 12.25 17.68
CA THR A 24 7.93 11.93 16.25
C THR A 24 7.96 13.21 15.40
N ALA A 25 7.20 14.22 15.78
CA ALA A 25 7.18 15.50 15.07
C ALA A 25 8.56 16.18 15.08
N ARG A 26 9.25 16.21 16.23
CA ARG A 26 10.62 16.76 16.33
C ARG A 26 11.64 15.96 15.51
N LEU A 27 11.53 14.63 15.49
CA LEU A 27 12.38 13.79 14.64
C LEU A 27 12.18 14.10 13.16
N LEU A 28 10.92 14.17 12.73
CA LEU A 28 10.57 14.51 11.35
C LEU A 28 11.08 15.90 10.96
N GLN A 29 10.98 16.87 11.88
CA GLN A 29 11.54 18.21 11.69
C GLN A 29 13.06 18.17 11.49
N PHE A 30 13.81 17.55 12.41
CA PHE A 30 15.28 17.48 12.27
C PHE A 30 15.70 16.73 11.01
N TYR A 31 14.97 15.68 10.64
CA TYR A 31 15.25 14.94 9.42
C TYR A 31 14.98 15.77 8.17
N SER A 32 13.88 16.53 8.16
CA SER A 32 13.53 17.50 7.12
C SER A 32 14.62 18.55 6.91
N GLU A 33 15.15 19.11 8.00
CA GLU A 33 16.27 20.07 7.95
C GLU A 33 17.54 19.42 7.39
N TYR A 34 17.85 18.19 7.82
CA TYR A 34 19.03 17.44 7.37
C TYR A 34 18.98 17.10 5.87
N CYS A 35 17.86 16.57 5.39
CA CYS A 35 17.70 16.14 3.99
C CYS A 35 17.25 17.26 3.06
N LYS A 36 16.91 18.44 3.60
CA LYS A 36 16.38 19.61 2.86
C LYS A 36 15.12 19.28 2.06
N ARG A 37 14.23 18.47 2.66
CA ARG A 37 12.92 18.12 2.08
C ARG A 37 11.82 18.60 3.00
N ASN A 38 10.63 18.82 2.46
CA ASN A 38 9.48 19.09 3.30
C ASN A 38 9.06 17.79 4.03
N GLN A 39 8.26 17.93 5.08
CA GLN A 39 7.88 16.78 5.92
C GLN A 39 6.94 15.81 5.18
N ASP A 40 6.10 16.31 4.28
CA ASP A 40 5.14 15.53 3.52
C ASP A 40 5.87 14.60 2.53
N ASP A 41 6.84 15.12 1.77
CA ASP A 41 7.71 14.36 0.86
C ASP A 41 8.42 13.21 1.57
N ILE A 42 8.83 13.42 2.83
CA ILE A 42 9.53 12.41 3.63
C ILE A 42 8.56 11.30 4.01
N VAL A 43 7.35 11.66 4.44
CA VAL A 43 6.31 10.70 4.81
C VAL A 43 5.89 9.89 3.59
N ASP A 44 5.64 10.55 2.46
CA ASP A 44 5.29 9.90 1.19
C ASP A 44 6.38 8.93 0.75
N HIS A 45 7.64 9.39 0.72
CA HIS A 45 8.78 8.53 0.37
C HIS A 45 8.86 7.26 1.22
N TYR A 46 8.76 7.38 2.54
CA TYR A 46 8.88 6.20 3.41
C TYR A 46 7.66 5.29 3.37
N LEU A 47 6.46 5.82 3.15
CA LEU A 47 5.27 5.00 2.94
C LEU A 47 5.34 4.23 1.62
N GLU A 48 5.83 4.86 0.56
CA GLU A 48 6.09 4.18 -0.71
C GLU A 48 7.18 3.11 -0.57
N GLU A 49 8.26 3.38 0.16
CA GLU A 49 9.30 2.38 0.43
C GLU A 49 8.76 1.17 1.21
N ILE A 50 7.93 1.40 2.23
CA ILE A 50 7.24 0.33 2.95
C ILE A 50 6.35 -0.46 1.98
N PHE A 51 5.59 0.23 1.14
CA PHE A 51 4.74 -0.41 0.15
C PHE A 51 5.54 -1.29 -0.83
N ARG A 52 6.68 -0.80 -1.34
CA ARG A 52 7.57 -1.56 -2.24
C ARG A 52 8.16 -2.80 -1.57
N LEU A 53 8.54 -2.69 -0.29
CA LEU A 53 9.20 -3.77 0.44
C LEU A 53 8.23 -4.81 1.02
N ASP A 54 7.01 -4.42 1.38
CA ASP A 54 6.05 -5.30 2.04
C ASP A 54 5.07 -5.94 1.05
N GLN A 55 5.53 -6.99 0.37
CA GLN A 55 4.69 -7.78 -0.53
C GLN A 55 3.42 -8.34 0.14
N LYS A 56 3.46 -8.58 1.47
CA LYS A 56 2.28 -9.06 2.21
C LYS A 56 1.25 -7.95 2.35
N PHE A 57 1.68 -6.71 2.55
CA PHE A 57 0.80 -5.55 2.54
C PHE A 57 0.16 -5.34 1.16
N GLN A 58 0.94 -5.46 0.09
CA GLN A 58 0.43 -5.40 -1.28
C GLN A 58 -0.65 -6.47 -1.52
N ALA A 59 -0.35 -7.73 -1.22
CA ALA A 59 -1.26 -8.85 -1.39
C ALA A 59 -2.52 -8.71 -0.50
N TRP A 60 -2.37 -8.22 0.73
CA TRP A 60 -3.52 -7.96 1.60
C TRP A 60 -4.47 -6.92 1.01
N GLY A 61 -3.95 -5.85 0.41
CA GLY A 61 -4.78 -4.80 -0.15
C GLY A 61 -5.63 -5.26 -1.33
N THR A 62 -5.15 -6.23 -2.12
CA THR A 62 -5.94 -6.82 -3.23
C THR A 62 -7.14 -7.63 -2.72
N THR A 63 -7.08 -8.20 -1.51
CA THR A 63 -8.19 -8.98 -0.91
C THR A 63 -9.37 -8.13 -0.40
N LYS A 64 -9.26 -6.80 -0.43
CA LYS A 64 -10.31 -5.91 0.10
C LYS A 64 -11.48 -5.76 -0.87
N ARG A 65 -12.71 -5.89 -0.36
CA ARG A 65 -13.97 -5.78 -1.13
C ARG A 65 -14.11 -4.50 -1.97
N ASN A 66 -13.48 -3.40 -1.55
CA ASN A 66 -13.48 -2.10 -2.24
C ASN A 66 -12.04 -1.62 -2.51
N ASN A 67 -11.20 -2.50 -3.08
CA ASN A 67 -9.78 -2.21 -3.32
C ASN A 67 -9.50 -1.23 -4.48
N LYS A 68 -10.50 -0.72 -5.22
CA LYS A 68 -10.26 0.11 -6.43
C LYS A 68 -9.30 1.29 -6.19
N VAL A 69 -9.46 1.98 -5.07
CA VAL A 69 -8.56 3.09 -4.68
C VAL A 69 -7.15 2.58 -4.39
N PHE A 70 -7.05 1.45 -3.70
CA PHE A 70 -5.78 0.78 -3.44
C PHE A 70 -5.10 0.38 -4.76
N MET A 71 -5.79 -0.32 -5.66
CA MET A 71 -5.25 -0.74 -6.95
C MET A 71 -4.77 0.45 -7.80
N LYS A 72 -5.51 1.58 -7.77
CA LYS A 72 -5.09 2.82 -8.42
C LYS A 72 -3.77 3.34 -7.84
N LEU A 73 -3.64 3.39 -6.50
CA LEU A 73 -2.40 3.79 -5.83
C LEU A 73 -1.23 2.85 -6.21
N ILE A 74 -1.45 1.53 -6.27
CA ILE A 74 -0.43 0.58 -6.73
C ILE A 74 0.05 0.95 -8.14
N SER A 75 -0.89 1.18 -9.06
CA SER A 75 -0.57 1.48 -10.46
C SER A 75 0.19 2.80 -10.62
N GLU A 76 -0.17 3.81 -9.83
CA GLU A 76 0.51 5.11 -9.82
C GLU A 76 1.95 4.97 -9.31
N ILE A 77 2.15 4.25 -8.19
CA ILE A 77 3.47 4.00 -7.61
C ILE A 77 4.35 3.18 -8.56
N ALA A 78 3.79 2.16 -9.22
CA ALA A 78 4.53 1.32 -10.18
C ALA A 78 4.93 2.07 -11.46
N SER A 79 4.13 3.05 -11.88
CA SER A 79 4.39 3.84 -13.10
C SER A 79 5.45 4.93 -12.91
N ILE A 80 5.79 5.29 -11.66
CA ILE A 80 6.72 6.38 -11.35
C ILE A 80 8.19 5.97 -11.55
N GLU A 81 8.53 4.68 -11.50
CA GLU A 81 9.88 4.19 -11.80
C GLU A 81 9.85 2.80 -12.42
N GLY A 82 9.88 2.69 -13.76
CA GLY A 82 10.36 1.51 -14.53
C GLY A 82 10.20 0.12 -13.92
N TYR A 83 9.05 -0.18 -13.29
CA TYR A 83 8.79 -1.43 -12.59
C TYR A 83 8.21 -2.43 -13.59
N ASP A 84 9.06 -2.82 -14.54
CA ASP A 84 8.69 -3.75 -15.60
C ASP A 84 8.50 -5.18 -15.03
N SER A 85 7.33 -5.75 -15.34
CA SER A 85 7.08 -7.16 -15.70
C SER A 85 6.57 -8.22 -14.70
N GLU A 86 6.22 -7.92 -13.44
CA GLU A 86 5.60 -8.96 -12.55
C GLU A 86 4.17 -8.67 -12.09
N ILE A 87 3.64 -7.48 -12.37
CA ILE A 87 2.31 -7.08 -11.91
C ILE A 87 1.20 -7.36 -12.95
N GLU A 88 1.53 -7.41 -14.25
CA GLU A 88 0.54 -7.70 -15.32
C GLU A 88 -0.13 -9.07 -15.13
N ASP A 89 0.61 -10.09 -14.66
CA ASP A 89 0.11 -11.44 -14.42
C ASP A 89 -0.95 -11.52 -13.28
N ILE A 90 -0.95 -10.55 -12.36
CA ILE A 90 -1.92 -10.51 -11.25
C ILE A 90 -3.27 -9.94 -11.73
N PHE A 91 -3.24 -9.05 -12.71
CA PHE A 91 -4.44 -8.35 -13.19
C PHE A 91 -5.22 -9.12 -14.26
N GLU A 92 -4.57 -9.96 -15.07
CA GLU A 92 -5.27 -10.77 -16.09
C GLU A 92 -6.05 -11.96 -15.50
N ASN A 93 -5.59 -12.52 -14.38
CA ASN A 93 -6.17 -13.75 -13.82
C ASN A 93 -7.44 -13.54 -12.96
N HIS A 94 -7.88 -12.30 -12.70
CA HIS A 94 -9.06 -12.02 -11.86
C HIS A 94 -10.26 -11.44 -12.63
N SER A 95 -10.20 -11.38 -13.96
CA SER A 95 -11.32 -10.92 -14.80
C SER A 95 -12.00 -12.05 -15.59
N GLY A 96 -11.62 -13.32 -15.38
CA GLY A 96 -11.93 -14.41 -16.29
C GLY A 96 -12.99 -15.46 -15.88
N ASP A 97 -13.32 -15.64 -14.60
CA ASP A 97 -14.17 -16.77 -14.20
C ASP A 97 -15.32 -16.38 -13.27
N GLN A 98 -16.34 -15.74 -13.83
CA GLN A 98 -17.74 -15.97 -13.45
C GLN A 98 -18.61 -15.75 -14.68
N ILE A 99 -19.02 -16.84 -15.35
CA ILE A 99 -20.38 -17.18 -15.79
C ILE A 99 -20.30 -18.59 -16.41
N HIS A 100 -20.69 -19.62 -15.65
CA HIS A 100 -21.51 -20.67 -16.23
C HIS A 100 -22.58 -21.06 -15.21
N ASN A 101 -23.79 -20.61 -15.51
CA ASN A 101 -25.01 -20.96 -14.79
C ASN A 101 -25.20 -22.47 -14.85
N GLU A 102 -25.38 -23.08 -13.68
CA GLU A 102 -26.13 -24.33 -13.54
C GLU A 102 -27.54 -24.10 -14.08
N ALA A 103 -27.83 -24.70 -15.23
CA ALA A 103 -29.20 -24.93 -15.68
C ALA A 103 -29.47 -26.43 -15.50
N ASP A 104 -29.97 -26.74 -14.32
CA ASP A 104 -30.75 -27.93 -14.02
C ASP A 104 -31.96 -27.98 -14.96
N ASN A 105 -32.21 -29.13 -15.60
CA ASN A 105 -33.51 -29.54 -16.13
C ASN A 105 -33.45 -30.96 -16.69
N GLY A 106 -34.07 -31.91 -15.96
CA GLY A 106 -34.82 -33.03 -16.53
C GLY A 106 -34.11 -34.36 -16.68
#